data_AF-Q6FBL8-F1
#
_entry.id   AF-Q6FBL8-F1
#
_cell.length_a   1.000
_cell.length_b   1.000
_cell.length_c   1.000
_cell.angle_alpha   90.00
_cell.angle_beta   90.00
_cell.angle_gamma   90.00
#
_symmetry.space_group_name_H-M   'P 1'
#
loop_
_entity.id
_entity.type
_entity.pdbx_description
1 polymer ?
#
loop_
_entity_poly.entity_id
_entity_poly.type
_entity_poly.pdbx_seq_one_letter_code
_entity_poly.pdbx_strand_id
1 'polypeptide(L)'
;MTAETALQWEMIWDVFADNDFQNQVRVLAETLSLQPSSSLRLIRKAFNLSSQNSLGQQLDLERDLQREAGRSLNYKEGIQAFIQKRQPNFD
;
A
#
# COMPACT_ATOMS: atom_id res chain seq x y z
N MET A 1 -17.74 20.27 12.57
CA MET A 1 -17.13 18.93 12.71
C MET A 1 -15.63 19.14 12.89
N THR A 2 -15.01 18.53 13.89
CA THR A 2 -13.54 18.64 14.12
C THR A 2 -12.80 17.51 13.39
N ALA A 3 -11.49 17.65 13.21
CA ALA A 3 -10.65 16.61 12.59
C ALA A 3 -10.69 15.30 13.40
N GLU A 4 -10.67 15.39 14.73
CA GLU A 4 -10.74 14.23 15.64
C GLU A 4 -12.06 13.48 15.50
N THR A 5 -13.17 14.22 15.33
CA THR A 5 -14.49 13.60 15.08
C THR A 5 -14.49 12.85 13.74
N ALA A 6 -13.90 13.44 12.69
CA ALA A 6 -13.82 12.81 11.38
C ALA A 6 -12.95 11.54 11.40
N LEU A 7 -11.87 11.52 12.18
CA LEU A 7 -11.05 10.33 12.42
C LEU A 7 -11.83 9.24 13.14
N GLN A 8 -12.56 9.60 14.21
CA GLN A 8 -13.40 8.66 14.96
C GLN A 8 -14.49 8.03 14.07
N TRP A 9 -14.98 8.76 13.08
CA TRP A 9 -15.97 8.26 12.10
C TRP A 9 -15.33 7.55 10.90
N GLU A 10 -14.02 7.31 10.92
CA GLU A 10 -13.26 6.64 9.85
C GLU A 10 -13.32 7.37 8.50
N MET A 11 -13.62 8.68 8.49
CA MET A 11 -13.69 9.50 7.28
C MET A 11 -12.31 9.96 6.80
N ILE A 12 -11.36 10.10 7.72
CA ILE A 12 -9.96 10.46 7.45
C ILE A 12 -9.03 9.47 8.15
N TRP A 13 -7.82 9.31 7.61
CA TRP A 13 -6.87 8.31 8.07
C TRP A 13 -6.15 8.68 9.37
N ASP A 14 -5.79 9.95 9.56
CA ASP A 14 -5.06 10.42 10.74
C ASP A 14 -5.23 11.94 10.95
N VAL A 15 -4.85 12.43 12.13
CA VAL A 15 -4.90 13.85 12.53
C VAL A 15 -3.56 14.26 13.13
N PHE A 16 -3.01 15.37 12.65
CA PHE A 16 -1.75 15.92 13.15
C PHE A 16 -1.96 17.35 13.65
N ALA A 17 -1.16 17.77 14.61
CA ALA A 17 -1.12 19.17 15.04
C ALA A 17 -0.64 20.06 13.88
N ASP A 18 -1.17 21.29 13.80
CA ASP A 18 -0.92 22.22 12.70
C ASP A 18 0.58 22.47 12.45
N ASN A 19 1.36 22.57 13.53
CA ASN A 19 2.81 22.80 13.46
C ASN A 19 3.59 21.60 12.90
N ASP A 20 3.04 20.38 12.99
CA ASP A 20 3.70 19.15 12.53
C ASP A 20 3.13 18.63 11.21
N PHE A 21 1.95 19.10 10.79
CA PHE A 21 1.21 18.61 9.63
C PHE A 21 2.07 18.51 8.36
N GLN A 22 2.77 19.60 8.00
CA GLN A 22 3.61 19.63 6.79
C GLN A 22 4.74 18.60 6.84
N ASN A 23 5.35 18.43 8.01
CA ASN A 23 6.42 17.45 8.17
C ASN A 23 5.87 16.02 8.03
N GLN A 24 4.72 15.72 8.64
CA GLN A 24 4.10 14.40 8.57
C GLN A 24 3.63 14.03 7.16
N VAL A 25 3.04 14.98 6.44
CA VAL A 25 2.66 14.79 5.03
C VAL A 25 3.88 14.46 4.17
N ARG A 26 5.00 15.15 4.38
CA ARG A 26 6.25 14.86 3.66
C ARG A 26 6.79 13.47 3.98
N VAL A 27 6.86 13.09 5.26
CA VAL A 27 7.31 11.76 5.69
C VAL A 27 6.44 10.66 5.08
N LEU A 28 5.13 10.86 5.05
CA LEU A 28 4.20 9.91 4.43
C LEU A 28 4.44 9.81 2.92
N ALA A 29 4.57 10.94 2.22
CA ALA A 29 4.84 10.96 0.78
C ALA A 29 6.17 10.28 0.43
N GLU A 30 7.23 10.55 1.19
CA GLU A 30 8.53 9.89 1.06
C GLU A 30 8.40 8.38 1.28
N THR A 31 7.73 7.96 2.36
CA THR A 31 7.51 6.54 2.67
C THR A 31 6.77 5.82 1.55
N LEU A 32 5.73 6.45 0.99
CA LEU A 32 4.94 5.91 -0.12
C LEU A 32 5.73 5.88 -1.43
N SER A 33 6.59 6.88 -1.68
CA SER A 33 7.44 6.93 -2.88
C SER A 33 8.48 5.81 -2.91
N LEU A 34 8.87 5.32 -1.74
CA LEU A 34 9.80 4.19 -1.59
C LEU A 34 9.10 2.82 -1.71
N GLN A 35 7.78 2.76 -1.89
CA GLN A 35 7.05 1.50 -2.03
C GLN A 35 7.00 1.03 -3.50
N PRO A 36 6.86 -0.29 -3.75
CA PRO A 36 6.79 -0.82 -5.11
C PRO A 36 5.47 -0.43 -5.77
N SER A 37 5.52 0.54 -6.69
CA SER A 37 4.38 1.13 -7.38
C SER A 37 3.51 0.08 -8.09
N SER A 38 4.16 -0.91 -8.71
CA SER A 38 3.50 -2.04 -9.37
C SER A 38 2.67 -2.88 -8.40
N SER A 39 3.22 -3.22 -7.24
CA SER A 39 2.55 -4.07 -6.26
C SER A 39 1.38 -3.33 -5.60
N LEU A 40 1.56 -2.05 -5.28
CA LEU A 40 0.48 -1.20 -4.76
C LEU A 40 -0.70 -1.10 -5.72
N ARG A 41 -0.45 -1.03 -7.03
CA ARG A 41 -1.51 -1.05 -8.05
C ARG A 41 -2.32 -2.35 -8.01
N LEU A 42 -1.65 -3.51 -7.88
CA LEU A 42 -2.33 -4.80 -7.81
C LEU A 42 -3.15 -4.95 -6.51
N ILE A 43 -2.59 -4.50 -5.38
CA ILE A 43 -3.30 -4.48 -4.08
C ILE A 43 -4.57 -3.62 -4.18
N ARG A 44 -4.47 -2.40 -4.73
CA ARG A 44 -5.63 -1.52 -4.93
C ARG A 44 -6.69 -2.16 -5.82
N LYS A 45 -6.28 -2.87 -6.89
CA LYS A 45 -7.20 -3.61 -7.75
C LYS A 45 -7.93 -4.73 -7.00
N ALA A 46 -7.21 -5.53 -6.22
CA ALA A 46 -7.80 -6.60 -5.40
C ALA A 46 -8.78 -6.04 -4.37
N PHE A 47 -8.38 -4.97 -3.68
CA PHE A 47 -9.19 -4.30 -2.66
C PHE A 47 -10.49 -3.73 -3.24
N ASN A 48 -10.40 -2.99 -4.35
CA ASN A 48 -11.58 -2.35 -4.97
C ASN A 48 -12.64 -3.35 -5.44
N LEU A 49 -12.25 -4.57 -5.80
CA LEU A 49 -13.16 -5.61 -6.27
C LEU A 49 -13.69 -6.52 -5.14
N SER A 50 -13.08 -6.47 -3.96
CA SER A 50 -13.37 -7.39 -2.84
C SER A 50 -14.81 -7.29 -2.31
N SER A 51 -15.42 -6.11 -2.37
CA SER A 51 -16.80 -5.90 -1.90
C SER A 51 -17.86 -6.44 -2.86
N GLN A 52 -17.50 -6.70 -4.12
CA GLN A 52 -18.41 -7.17 -5.16
C GLN A 52 -18.20 -8.65 -5.48
N ASN A 53 -16.97 -9.13 -5.34
CA ASN A 53 -16.63 -10.53 -5.56
C ASN A 53 -17.21 -11.42 -4.45
N SER A 54 -17.68 -12.60 -4.85
CA SER A 54 -17.77 -13.72 -3.90
C SER A 54 -16.36 -14.13 -3.43
N LEU A 55 -16.28 -14.85 -2.31
CA LEU A 55 -15.01 -15.34 -1.77
C LEU A 55 -14.19 -16.13 -2.82
N GLY A 56 -14.85 -17.01 -3.59
CA GLY A 56 -14.17 -17.80 -4.63
C GLY A 56 -13.57 -16.93 -5.74
N GLN A 57 -14.34 -15.96 -6.23
CA GLN A 57 -13.86 -15.01 -7.26
C GLN A 57 -12.70 -14.15 -6.76
N GLN A 58 -12.75 -13.73 -5.50
CA GLN A 58 -11.69 -12.93 -4.90
C GLN A 58 -10.40 -13.76 -4.76
N LEU A 59 -10.49 -15.02 -4.31
CA LEU A 59 -9.32 -15.91 -4.22
C LEU A 59 -8.70 -16.19 -5.60
N ASP A 60 -9.52 -16.38 -6.63
CA ASP A 60 -9.04 -16.54 -8.00
C ASP A 60 -8.31 -15.28 -8.51
N LEU A 61 -8.90 -14.10 -8.27
CA LEU A 61 -8.29 -12.82 -8.60
C LEU A 61 -6.94 -12.65 -7.87
N GLU A 62 -6.91 -12.87 -6.55
CA GLU A 62 -5.71 -12.72 -5.74
C GLU A 62 -4.59 -13.68 -6.19
N ARG A 63 -4.93 -14.94 -6.49
CA ARG A 63 -3.97 -15.91 -7.08
C ARG A 63 -3.32 -15.35 -8.35
N ASP A 64 -4.12 -14.78 -9.24
CA ASP A 64 -3.62 -14.31 -10.53
C ASP A 64 -2.79 -13.03 -10.38
N LEU A 65 -3.20 -12.11 -9.51
CA LEU A 65 -2.44 -10.90 -9.18
C LEU A 65 -1.12 -11.23 -8.45
N GLN A 66 -1.11 -12.20 -7.54
CA GLN A 66 0.13 -12.66 -6.89
C GLN A 66 1.09 -13.30 -7.89
N ARG A 67 0.58 -14.06 -8.88
CA ARG A 67 1.40 -14.60 -9.97
C ARG A 67 2.01 -13.50 -10.84
N GLU A 68 1.26 -12.45 -11.12
CA GLU A 68 1.76 -11.26 -11.81
C GLU A 68 2.84 -10.55 -10.98
N ALA A 69 2.57 -10.30 -9.69
CA ALA A 69 3.51 -9.67 -8.77
C ALA A 69 4.82 -10.45 -8.67
N GLY A 70 4.76 -11.77 -8.53
CA GLY A 70 5.93 -12.65 -8.44
C GLY A 70 6.85 -12.65 -9.66
N ARG A 71 6.37 -12.14 -10.81
CA ARG A 71 7.18 -12.00 -12.04
C ARG A 71 7.81 -10.62 -12.20
N SER A 72 7.49 -9.66 -11.32
CA SER A 72 7.99 -8.29 -11.38
C SER A 72 9.45 -8.17 -10.93
N LEU A 73 10.12 -7.09 -11.35
CA LEU A 73 11.45 -6.74 -10.88
C LEU A 73 11.43 -6.40 -9.38
N ASN A 74 10.42 -5.64 -8.94
CA ASN A 74 10.20 -5.30 -7.53
C ASN A 74 10.09 -6.55 -6.64
N TYR A 75 9.49 -7.64 -7.11
CA TYR A 75 9.49 -8.91 -6.35
C TYR A 75 10.90 -9.48 -6.20
N LYS A 76 11.66 -9.57 -7.30
CA LYS A 76 13.04 -10.07 -7.26
C LYS A 76 13.92 -9.23 -6.33
N GLU A 77 13.79 -7.91 -6.42
CA GLU A 77 14.52 -6.96 -5.59
C GLU A 77 14.14 -7.12 -4.11
N GLY A 78 12.85 -7.22 -3.79
CA GLY A 78 12.39 -7.45 -2.41
C GLY A 78 12.97 -8.74 -1.82
N ILE A 79 13.00 -9.83 -2.59
CA ILE A 79 13.62 -11.09 -2.16
C ILE A 79 15.15 -10.93 -1.98
N GLN A 80 15.84 -10.29 -2.92
CA GLN A 80 17.28 -10.08 -2.82
C GLN A 80 17.65 -9.20 -1.62
N ALA A 81 16.95 -8.09 -1.44
CA ALA A 81 17.14 -7.16 -0.33
C ALA A 81 16.92 -7.84 1.02
N PHE A 82 15.87 -8.68 1.11
CA PHE A 82 15.59 -9.49 2.31
C PHE A 82 16.73 -10.46 2.63
N ILE A 83 17.19 -11.24 1.64
CA ILE A 83 18.31 -12.18 1.79
C ILE A 83 19.59 -11.44 2.22
N GLN A 84 19.83 -10.26 1.66
CA GLN A 84 21.00 -9.43 1.92
C GLN A 84 20.86 -8.55 3.18
N LYS A 85 19.70 -8.56 3.87
CA LYS A 85 19.38 -7.70 5.03
C LYS A 85 19.61 -6.22 4.78
N ARG A 86 19.26 -5.74 3.58
CA ARG A 86 19.32 -4.33 3.19
C ARG A 86 17.92 -3.79 2.89
N GLN A 87 17.81 -2.47 2.84
CA GLN A 87 16.60 -1.85 2.32
C GLN A 87 16.44 -2.17 0.81
N PRO A 88 15.25 -2.54 0.35
CA PRO A 88 14.98 -2.71 -1.07
C PRO A 88 14.95 -1.34 -1.77
N ASN A 89 15.37 -1.32 -3.02
CA ASN A 89 15.23 -0.17 -3.90
C ASN A 89 14.16 -0.47 -4.96
N PHE A 90 12.93 0.01 -4.72
CA PHE A 90 11.81 -0.23 -5.61
C PHE A 90 11.64 0.87 -6.66
N ASP A 91 11.07 0.48 -7.80
CA ASP A 91 10.79 1.37 -8.94
C ASP A 91 9.32 1.88 -8.99
#